data_AF-A0A6J4UXI8-F1
#
_entry.id   AF-A0A6J4UXI8-F1
#
_cell.length_a   1.000
_cell.length_b   1.000
_cell.length_c   1.000
_cell.angle_alpha   90.00
_cell.angle_beta   90.00
_cell.angle_gamma   90.00
#
_symmetry.space_group_name_H-M   'P 1'
#
loop_
_entity.id
_entity.type
_entity.pdbx_description
1 polymer ?
#
loop_
_entity_poly.entity_id
_entity_poly.type
_entity_poly.pdbx_seq_one_letter_code
_entity_poly.pdbx_strand_id
1 'polypeptide(L)'
;MGDGLERLLRPATLAHLEGAIVLLCGVLFYRQLGASWLLFALLLLAPDLAALGYVAGPRIGAACYNCAHTALLPAALLAFGLLAGESLALALAAIWFAHIGIDRLARYGLKETPPTRQDMLSNATPDGLISR
;
A
#
# COMPACT_ATOMS: atom_id res chain seq x y z
N MET A 1 -22.98 -26.39 6.48
CA MET A 1 -21.99 -25.62 7.27
C MET A 1 -20.64 -25.46 6.54
N GLY A 2 -20.55 -25.75 5.23
CA GLY A 2 -19.31 -25.61 4.43
C GLY A 2 -19.22 -24.29 3.65
N ASP A 3 -20.33 -23.79 3.13
CA ASP A 3 -20.40 -22.64 2.22
C ASP A 3 -19.89 -21.32 2.84
N GLY A 4 -20.04 -21.18 4.16
CA GLY A 4 -19.55 -20.02 4.91
C GLY A 4 -18.03 -20.00 5.02
N LEU A 5 -17.40 -21.14 5.31
CA LEU A 5 -15.96 -21.25 5.41
C LEU A 5 -15.29 -21.05 4.05
N GLU A 6 -15.87 -21.61 2.99
CA GLU A 6 -15.37 -21.41 1.63
C GLU A 6 -15.43 -19.95 1.20
N ARG A 7 -16.47 -19.20 1.57
CA ARG A 7 -16.53 -17.74 1.32
C ARG A 7 -15.46 -16.96 2.09
N LEU A 8 -15.11 -17.39 3.30
CA LEU A 8 -14.07 -16.77 4.13
C LEU A 8 -12.67 -17.05 3.58
N LEU A 9 -12.43 -18.27 3.08
CA LEU A 9 -11.13 -18.70 2.54
C LEU A 9 -10.84 -18.19 1.13
N ARG A 10 -11.78 -17.50 0.46
CA ARG A 10 -11.51 -16.88 -0.84
C ARG A 10 -10.38 -15.85 -0.71
N PRO A 11 -9.38 -15.84 -1.61
CA PRO A 11 -8.26 -14.90 -1.55
C PRO A 11 -8.69 -13.44 -1.43
N ALA A 12 -9.77 -13.06 -2.15
CA ALA A 12 -10.32 -11.72 -2.06
C ALA A 12 -10.88 -11.40 -0.66
N THR A 13 -11.57 -12.34 -0.01
CA THR A 13 -12.10 -12.13 1.35
C THR A 13 -10.98 -12.01 2.36
N LEU A 14 -9.95 -12.85 2.25
CA LEU A 14 -8.76 -12.80 3.09
C LEU A 14 -8.07 -11.43 2.98
N ALA A 15 -7.87 -10.91 1.77
CA ALA A 15 -7.28 -9.58 1.57
C ALA A 15 -8.07 -8.43 2.24
N HIS A 16 -9.41 -8.50 2.27
CA HIS A 16 -10.22 -7.50 3.01
C HIS A 16 -10.03 -7.63 4.51
N LEU A 17 -10.01 -8.86 5.03
CA LEU A 17 -9.83 -9.11 6.45
C LEU A 17 -8.43 -8.66 6.90
N GLU A 18 -7.41 -8.90 6.09
CA GLU A 18 -6.06 -8.36 6.30
C GLU A 18 -6.09 -6.82 6.37
N GLY A 19 -6.71 -6.16 5.40
CA GLY A 19 -6.86 -4.71 5.39
C GLY A 19 -7.58 -4.17 6.63
N ALA A 20 -8.69 -4.82 7.03
CA ALA A 20 -9.45 -4.47 8.22
C ALA A 20 -8.63 -4.63 9.51
N ILE A 21 -7.86 -5.72 9.63
CA ILE A 21 -7.00 -5.96 10.80
C ILE A 21 -5.87 -4.93 10.83
N VAL A 22 -5.21 -4.65 9.71
CA VAL A 22 -4.14 -3.64 9.63
C VAL A 22 -4.66 -2.25 10.00
N LEU A 23 -5.84 -1.86 9.50
CA LEU A 23 -6.51 -0.62 9.86
C LEU A 23 -6.79 -0.56 11.37
N LEU A 24 -7.41 -1.60 11.91
CA LEU A 24 -7.77 -1.67 13.32
C LEU A 24 -6.52 -1.60 14.21
N CYS A 25 -5.48 -2.36 13.90
CA CYS A 25 -4.20 -2.33 14.59
C CYS A 25 -3.56 -0.93 14.55
N GLY A 26 -3.53 -0.27 13.38
CA GLY A 26 -3.00 1.08 13.24
C GLY A 26 -3.74 2.10 14.09
N VAL A 27 -5.08 2.08 14.06
CA VAL A 27 -5.92 3.01 14.86
C VAL A 27 -5.78 2.76 16.36
N LEU A 28 -5.81 1.50 16.80
CA LEU A 28 -5.67 1.16 18.21
C LEU A 28 -4.27 1.50 18.74
N PHE A 29 -3.23 1.21 17.95
CA PHE A 29 -1.87 1.57 18.32
C PHE A 29 -1.71 3.09 18.42
N TYR A 30 -2.22 3.85 17.46
CA TYR A 30 -2.21 5.32 17.51
C TYR A 30 -2.94 5.88 18.74
N ARG A 31 -4.11 5.33 19.05
CA ARG A 31 -4.87 5.70 20.25
C ARG A 31 -4.04 5.51 21.52
N GLN A 32 -3.29 4.42 21.60
CA GLN A 32 -2.45 4.11 22.75
C GLN A 32 -1.26 5.06 22.93
N LEU A 33 -0.78 5.66 21.84
CA LEU A 33 0.26 6.70 21.89
C LEU A 33 -0.25 8.04 22.43
N GLY A 34 -1.58 8.23 22.56
CA GLY A 34 -2.16 9.47 23.08
C GLY A 34 -1.91 10.70 22.20
N ALA A 35 -1.59 10.50 20.93
CA ALA A 35 -1.29 11.57 19.98
C ALA A 35 -2.57 12.28 19.48
N SER A 36 -2.41 13.43 18.82
CA SER A 36 -3.51 14.28 18.37
C SER A 36 -4.34 13.65 17.24
N TRP A 37 -5.64 13.45 17.45
CA TRP A 37 -6.54 12.98 16.40
C TRP A 37 -6.63 13.93 15.18
N LEU A 38 -6.30 15.21 15.34
CA LEU A 38 -6.17 16.13 14.21
C LEU A 38 -4.97 15.76 13.33
N LEU A 39 -3.82 15.42 13.96
CA LEU A 39 -2.64 14.94 13.25
C LEU A 39 -2.96 13.63 12.50
N PHE A 40 -3.69 12.72 13.16
CA PHE A 40 -4.17 11.49 12.53
C PHE A 40 -4.99 11.79 11.27
N ALA A 41 -6.04 12.60 11.39
CA ALA A 41 -6.94 12.89 10.27
C ALA A 41 -6.23 13.59 9.09
N LEU A 42 -5.34 14.55 9.37
CA LEU A 42 -4.61 15.27 8.34
C LEU A 42 -3.60 14.38 7.62
N LEU A 43 -2.84 13.58 8.36
CA LEU A 43 -1.78 12.75 7.79
C LEU A 43 -2.29 11.42 7.23
N LEU A 44 -3.52 11.03 7.55
CA LEU A 44 -4.14 9.85 6.94
C LEU A 44 -4.17 10.00 5.42
N LEU A 45 -4.45 11.20 4.89
CA LEU A 45 -4.50 11.47 3.45
C LEU A 45 -3.12 11.80 2.83
N ALA A 46 -2.05 11.87 3.64
CA ALA A 46 -0.73 12.26 3.15
C ALA A 46 -0.14 11.29 2.10
N PRO A 47 -0.29 9.95 2.22
CA PRO A 47 0.23 9.02 1.21
C PRO A 47 -0.41 9.22 -0.17
N ASP A 48 -1.65 9.68 -0.25
CA ASP A 48 -2.36 9.92 -1.52
C ASP A 48 -1.75 11.08 -2.31
N LEU A 49 -1.06 12.01 -1.65
CA LEU A 49 -0.32 13.08 -2.34
C LEU A 49 0.76 12.53 -3.28
N ALA A 50 1.21 11.29 -3.08
CA ALA A 50 2.13 10.61 -4.01
C ALA A 50 1.52 10.45 -5.42
N ALA A 51 0.19 10.50 -5.56
CA ALA A 51 -0.47 10.54 -6.86
C ALA A 51 -0.15 11.81 -7.67
N LEU A 52 0.30 12.91 -7.04
CA LEU A 52 0.79 14.10 -7.75
C LEU A 52 2.04 13.79 -8.59
N GLY A 53 2.77 12.70 -8.29
CA GLY A 53 3.88 12.22 -9.11
C GLY A 53 3.47 11.89 -10.56
N TYR A 54 2.18 11.63 -10.82
CA TYR A 54 1.67 11.43 -12.18
C TYR A 54 1.79 12.67 -13.08
N VAL A 55 1.94 13.86 -12.51
CA VAL A 55 2.22 15.10 -13.27
C VAL A 55 3.57 15.03 -13.98
N ALA A 56 4.56 14.35 -13.38
CA ALA A 56 5.87 14.10 -13.99
C ALA A 56 5.86 12.92 -14.98
N GLY A 57 4.71 12.27 -15.17
CA GLY A 57 4.48 11.20 -16.13
C GLY A 57 4.14 9.84 -15.49
N PRO A 58 3.64 8.88 -16.30
CA PRO A 58 3.05 7.65 -15.77
C PRO A 58 4.00 6.75 -14.97
N ARG A 59 5.29 6.69 -15.37
CA ARG A 59 6.29 5.84 -14.70
C ARG A 59 6.70 6.42 -13.34
N ILE A 60 6.96 7.73 -13.28
CA ILE A 60 7.29 8.43 -12.02
C ILE A 60 6.09 8.38 -11.09
N GLY A 61 4.89 8.64 -11.60
CA GLY A 61 3.65 8.53 -10.82
C GLY A 61 3.44 7.13 -10.23
N ALA A 62 3.61 6.06 -11.03
CA ALA A 62 3.50 4.70 -10.54
C ALA A 62 4.55 4.37 -9.47
N ALA A 63 5.80 4.79 -9.67
CA ALA A 63 6.86 4.59 -8.69
C ALA A 63 6.58 5.32 -7.37
N CYS A 64 6.26 6.61 -7.41
CA CYS A 64 5.90 7.40 -6.22
C CYS A 64 4.70 6.81 -5.48
N TYR A 65 3.65 6.46 -6.22
CA TYR A 65 2.45 5.84 -5.65
C TYR A 65 2.78 4.51 -4.96
N ASN A 66 3.53 3.63 -5.63
CA ASN A 66 3.90 2.33 -5.07
C ASN A 66 4.78 2.44 -3.83
N CYS A 67 5.72 3.40 -3.80
CA CYS A 67 6.51 3.69 -2.62
C CYS A 67 5.62 4.15 -1.45
N ALA A 68 4.64 5.01 -1.71
CA ALA A 68 3.71 5.47 -0.66
C ALA A 68 2.74 4.39 -0.17
N HIS A 69 2.40 3.41 -1.03
CA HIS A 69 1.36 2.40 -0.75
C HIS A 69 1.94 1.01 -0.44
N THR A 70 3.26 0.87 -0.31
CA THR A 70 3.89 -0.35 0.22
C THR A 70 3.93 -0.35 1.74
N ALA A 71 3.75 -1.51 2.36
CA ALA A 71 3.89 -1.68 3.81
C ALA A 71 5.35 -1.61 4.28
N LEU A 72 6.32 -1.65 3.35
CA LEU A 72 7.75 -1.68 3.68
C LEU A 72 8.21 -0.40 4.40
N LEU A 73 7.81 0.77 3.90
CA LEU A 73 8.20 2.05 4.49
C LEU A 73 7.60 2.28 5.89
N PRO A 74 6.29 2.09 6.14
CA PRO A 74 5.76 2.23 7.48
C PRO A 74 6.28 1.15 8.43
N ALA A 75 6.60 -0.06 7.96
CA ALA A 75 7.27 -1.07 8.78
C ALA A 75 8.68 -0.64 9.21
N ALA A 76 9.47 -0.09 8.29
CA ALA A 76 10.79 0.44 8.60
C ALA A 76 10.70 1.64 9.57
N LEU A 77 9.73 2.53 9.38
CA LEU A 77 9.50 3.66 10.27
C LEU A 77 9.05 3.22 11.67
N LEU A 78 8.20 2.18 11.76
CA LEU A 78 7.80 1.58 13.02
C LEU A 78 9.01 0.98 13.75
N ALA A 79 9.83 0.19 13.04
CA ALA A 79 11.04 -0.39 13.60
C ALA A 79 12.01 0.69 14.11
N PHE A 80 12.22 1.75 13.32
CA PHE A 80 13.01 2.90 13.75
C PHE A 80 12.43 3.55 15.02
N GLY A 81 11.13 3.84 15.06
CA GLY A 81 10.48 4.45 16.22
C GLY A 81 10.60 3.58 17.49
N LEU A 82 10.51 2.25 17.35
CA LEU A 82 10.69 1.32 18.46
C LEU A 82 12.14 1.29 18.96
N LEU A 83 13.12 1.27 18.06
CA LEU A 83 14.54 1.21 18.41
C LEU A 83 15.09 2.54 18.94
N ALA A 84 14.61 3.66 18.41
CA ALA A 84 15.03 5.00 18.80
C ALA A 84 14.22 5.57 19.97
N GLY A 85 13.08 4.95 20.33
CA GLY A 85 12.17 5.48 21.35
C GLY A 85 11.39 6.72 20.90
N GLU A 86 11.29 6.95 19.59
CA GLU A 86 10.72 8.16 19.01
C GLU A 86 9.20 8.05 18.83
N SER A 87 8.44 8.68 19.74
CA SER A 87 6.97 8.62 19.74
C SER A 87 6.34 9.18 18.46
N LEU A 88 6.95 10.20 17.86
CA LEU A 88 6.48 10.76 16.59
C LEU A 88 6.61 9.74 15.46
N ALA A 89 7.74 9.03 15.36
CA ALA A 89 7.92 7.99 14.34
C ALA A 89 6.90 6.86 14.50
N LEU A 90 6.61 6.44 15.73
CA LEU A 90 5.56 5.45 16.01
C LEU A 90 4.17 5.94 15.58
N ALA A 91 3.84 7.20 15.88
CA ALA A 91 2.57 7.81 15.51
C ALA A 91 2.40 7.90 13.99
N LEU A 92 3.45 8.33 13.27
CA LEU A 92 3.46 8.41 11.81
C LEU A 92 3.33 7.03 11.17
N ALA A 93 4.05 6.02 11.67
CA ALA A 93 3.95 4.66 11.19
C ALA A 93 2.52 4.09 11.39
N ALA A 94 1.91 4.35 12.55
CA ALA A 94 0.54 3.91 12.85
C ALA A 94 -0.50 4.53 11.90
N ILE A 95 -0.40 5.84 11.62
CA ILE A 95 -1.26 6.53 10.66
C ILE A 95 -1.10 5.93 9.26
N TRP A 96 0.15 5.69 8.85
CA TRP A 96 0.46 5.16 7.52
C TRP A 96 -0.02 3.71 7.35
N PHE A 97 0.11 2.87 8.37
CA PHE A 97 -0.52 1.55 8.38
C PHE A 97 -2.04 1.63 8.30
N ALA A 98 -2.66 2.58 9.02
CA ALA A 98 -4.11 2.79 8.93
C ALA A 98 -4.55 3.15 7.50
N HIS A 99 -3.83 4.05 6.82
CA HIS A 99 -4.07 4.38 5.40
C HIS A 99 -4.00 3.14 4.50
N ILE A 100 -2.91 2.38 4.57
CA ILE A 100 -2.74 1.15 3.78
C ILE A 100 -3.83 0.11 4.11
N GLY A 101 -4.28 0.05 5.36
CA GLY A 101 -5.40 -0.79 5.78
C GLY A 101 -6.71 -0.42 5.11
N ILE A 102 -7.01 0.89 4.98
CA ILE A 102 -8.16 1.41 4.23
C ILE A 102 -8.06 0.99 2.77
N ASP A 103 -6.89 1.16 2.15
CA ASP A 103 -6.68 0.80 0.74
C ASP A 103 -6.93 -0.68 0.47
N ARG A 104 -6.37 -1.55 1.31
CA ARG A 104 -6.56 -3.00 1.19
C ARG A 104 -8.01 -3.42 1.45
N LEU A 105 -8.70 -2.72 2.37
CA LEU A 105 -10.13 -2.92 2.59
C LEU A 105 -10.98 -2.41 1.41
N ALA A 106 -10.52 -1.41 0.68
CA ALA A 106 -11.20 -0.89 -0.52
C ALA A 106 -10.77 -1.59 -1.82
N ARG A 107 -9.82 -2.53 -1.77
CA ARG A 107 -9.14 -3.20 -2.91
C ARG A 107 -8.29 -2.27 -3.79
N TYR A 108 -7.82 -1.16 -3.25
CA TYR A 108 -6.74 -0.42 -3.88
C TYR A 108 -5.42 -1.21 -3.74
N GLY A 109 -4.64 -1.25 -4.82
CA GLY A 109 -3.42 -2.03 -4.91
C GLY A 109 -2.29 -1.24 -5.56
N LEU A 110 -1.09 -1.84 -5.58
CA LEU A 110 0.07 -1.30 -6.28
C LEU A 110 -0.22 -1.21 -7.78
N LYS A 111 0.32 -0.18 -8.42
CA LYS A 111 0.11 0.10 -9.83
C LYS A 111 1.21 -0.54 -10.65
N GLU A 112 0.81 -1.26 -11.69
CA GLU A 112 1.73 -1.79 -12.69
C GLU A 112 2.43 -0.64 -13.42
N THR A 113 3.73 -0.84 -13.70
CA THR A 113 4.45 0.12 -14.53
C THR A 113 3.99 -0.06 -15.98
N PRO A 114 3.58 1.01 -16.68
CA PRO A 114 3.20 0.88 -18.08
C PRO A 114 4.37 0.36 -18.92
N PRO A 115 4.11 -0.55 -19.89
CA PRO A 115 5.15 -1.16 -20.71
C PRO A 115 5.93 -0.09 -21.49
N THR A 116 7.24 -0.28 -21.61
CA THR A 116 8.08 0.62 -22.40
C THR A 116 7.90 0.38 -23.89
N ARG A 117 8.34 1.35 -24.70
CA ARG A 117 8.41 1.17 -26.16
C ARG A 117 9.24 -0.08 -26.52
N GLN A 118 10.30 -0.37 -25.77
CA GLN A 118 11.13 -1.56 -25.97
C GLN A 118 10.31 -2.84 -25.74
N ASP A 119 9.54 -2.89 -24.64
CA ASP A 119 8.68 -4.03 -24.29
C ASP A 119 7.57 -4.24 -25.33
N MET A 120 7.02 -3.14 -25.88
CA MET A 120 6.04 -3.22 -26.96
C MET A 120 6.65 -3.77 -28.25
N LEU A 121 7.89 -3.39 -28.57
CA LEU A 121 8.58 -3.85 -29.76
C LEU A 121 9.01 -5.31 -29.65
N SER A 122 9.49 -5.76 -28.48
CA SER A 122 9.87 -7.16 -28.27
C SER A 122 8.68 -8.12 -28.31
N ASN A 123 7.52 -7.70 -27.79
CA ASN A 123 6.30 -8.51 -27.77
C ASN A 123 5.52 -8.48 -29.11
N ALA A 124 5.85 -7.56 -30.01
CA ALA A 124 5.25 -7.44 -31.35
C ALA A 124 5.92 -8.35 -32.39
N THR A 125 7.07 -8.94 -32.08
CA THR A 125 7.75 -9.96 -32.90
C THR A 125 7.39 -11.35 -32.38
N PRO A 126 6.50 -12.12 -33.05
CA PRO A 126 6.28 -13.52 -32.69
C PRO A 126 7.52 -14.32 -33.10
N ASP A 127 8.20 -14.93 -32.13
CA ASP A 127 9.38 -15.81 -32.30
C ASP A 127 9.02 -17.16 -32.96
N GLY A 128 8.39 -17.13 -34.14
CA GLY A 128 7.85 -18.32 -34.80
C GLY A 128 8.17 -18.48 -36.28
N LEU A 129 8.92 -17.57 -36.91
CA LEU A 129 9.16 -17.62 -38.38
C LEU A 129 10.60 -17.88 -38.83
N ILE A 130 11.53 -18.19 -37.92
CA ILE A 130 12.91 -18.55 -38.30
C ILE A 130 13.35 -19.84 -37.60
N SER A 131 12.68 -20.95 -37.91
CA SER A 131 13.28 -22.29 -37.81
C SER A 131 12.61 -23.25 -38.81
N ARG A 132 13.06 -23.18 -40.06
CA ARG A 132 12.94 -24.26 -41.05
C ARG A 132 14.24 -24.37 -41.82
#